data_AF-A0A8T4RXM5-F1
#
_entry.id   AF-A0A8T4RXM5-F1
#
_cell.length_a   1.000
_cell.length_b   1.000
_cell.length_c   1.000
_cell.angle_alpha   90.00
_cell.angle_beta   90.00
_cell.angle_gamma   90.00
#
_symmetry.space_group_name_H-M   'P 1'
#
loop_
_entity.id
_entity.type
_entity.pdbx_description
1 polymer ?
#
loop_
_entity_poly.entity_id
_entity_poly.type
_entity_poly.pdbx_seq_one_letter_code
_entity_poly.pdbx_strand_id
1 'polypeptide(L)'
;MQEKKAKMHLYRKKAVSVLISLLVLFALVALYSFIQMQRGVAIFNLGMSYYAENMIVLVFSFLSIGKVVHEIYRIESHAELEERMKKRI
;
A
#
# COMPACT_ATOMS: atom_id res chain seq x y z
N MET A 1 8.17 32.25 -2.13
CA MET A 1 6.87 31.53 -1.98
C MET A 1 6.66 30.42 -3.03
N GLN A 2 7.24 30.51 -4.24
CA GLN A 2 7.13 29.46 -5.27
C GLN A 2 7.94 28.17 -4.96
N GLU A 3 9.11 28.26 -4.30
CA GLU A 3 9.91 27.08 -3.94
C GLU A 3 9.22 26.13 -2.95
N LYS A 4 8.40 26.65 -2.03
CA LYS A 4 7.66 25.83 -1.04
C LYS A 4 6.63 24.94 -1.74
N LYS A 5 5.99 25.41 -2.81
CA LYS A 5 5.02 24.65 -3.59
C LYS A 5 5.68 23.54 -4.42
N ALA A 6 6.84 23.80 -5.03
CA ALA A 6 7.59 22.80 -5.78
C ALA A 6 8.07 21.63 -4.90
N LYS A 7 8.57 21.93 -3.69
CA LYS A 7 8.97 20.91 -2.72
C LYS A 7 7.80 20.04 -2.26
N MET A 8 6.62 20.62 -2.06
CA MET A 8 5.42 19.90 -1.63
C MET A 8 4.91 18.93 -2.71
N HIS A 9 4.90 19.35 -3.98
CA HIS A 9 4.58 18.46 -5.11
C HIS A 9 5.61 17.33 -5.29
N LEU A 10 6.90 17.60 -5.06
CA LEU A 10 7.95 16.59 -5.14
C LEU A 10 7.82 15.54 -4.02
N TYR A 11 7.52 15.99 -2.80
CA TYR A 11 7.23 15.09 -1.66
C TYR A 11 6.00 14.22 -1.93
N ARG A 12 4.95 14.77 -2.54
CA ARG A 12 3.74 14.01 -2.90
C ARG A 12 4.02 12.91 -3.91
N LYS A 13 4.75 13.22 -4.99
CA LYS A 13 5.15 12.22 -5.99
C LYS A 13 6.01 11.12 -5.38
N LYS A 14 6.94 11.48 -4.47
CA LYS A 14 7.75 10.50 -3.73
C LYS A 14 6.91 9.64 -2.79
N ALA A 15 5.96 10.24 -2.06
CA ALA A 15 5.06 9.51 -1.16
C ALA A 15 4.20 8.49 -1.92
N VAL A 16 3.58 8.89 -3.04
CA VAL A 16 2.81 7.99 -3.89
C VAL A 16 3.71 6.89 -4.47
N SER A 17 4.93 7.23 -4.91
CA SER A 17 5.90 6.24 -5.39
C SER A 17 6.23 5.19 -4.32
N VAL A 18 6.47 5.60 -3.08
CA VAL A 18 6.74 4.69 -1.96
C VAL A 18 5.52 3.82 -1.65
N LEU A 19 4.33 4.40 -1.66
CA LEU A 19 3.07 3.66 -1.46
C LEU A 19 2.85 2.62 -2.55
N ILE A 20 3.13 2.94 -3.82
CA ILE A 20 3.06 1.98 -4.92
C ILE A 20 4.09 0.85 -4.73
N SER A 21 5.33 1.16 -4.34
CA SER A 21 6.33 0.13 -4.04
C SER A 21 5.86 -0.79 -2.90
N LEU A 22 5.24 -0.22 -1.87
CA LEU A 22 4.67 -0.97 -0.75
C LEU A 22 3.51 -1.88 -1.21
N LEU A 23 2.66 -1.38 -2.12
CA LEU A 23 1.56 -2.15 -2.71
C LEU A 23 2.07 -3.38 -3.48
N VAL A 24 3.10 -3.19 -4.31
CA VAL A 24 3.76 -4.27 -5.05
C VAL A 24 4.36 -5.30 -4.07
N LEU A 25 5.02 -4.83 -3.01
CA LEU A 25 5.58 -5.71 -1.98
C LEU A 25 4.48 -6.57 -1.32
N PHE A 26 3.37 -5.97 -0.90
CA PHE A 26 2.25 -6.73 -0.32
C PHE A 26 1.61 -7.71 -1.31
N ALA A 27 1.51 -7.34 -2.59
CA ALA A 27 1.02 -8.25 -3.61
C ALA A 27 1.94 -9.47 -3.80
N LEU A 28 3.27 -9.26 -3.78
CA LEU A 28 4.25 -10.36 -3.85
C LEU A 28 4.16 -11.26 -2.61
N VAL A 29 4.03 -10.69 -1.42
CA VAL A 29 3.86 -11.46 -0.17
C VAL A 29 2.57 -12.28 -0.21
N ALA A 30 1.46 -11.69 -0.68
CA ALA A 30 0.19 -12.40 -0.84
C ALA A 30 0.32 -13.57 -1.82
N LEU A 31 0.94 -13.34 -2.98
CA LEU A 31 1.16 -14.38 -3.99
C LEU A 31 2.04 -15.51 -3.44
N TYR A 32 3.14 -15.14 -2.76
CA TYR A 32 4.05 -16.10 -2.15
C TYR A 32 3.33 -16.93 -1.08
N SER A 33 2.54 -16.30 -0.22
CA SER A 33 1.74 -16.99 0.80
C SER A 33 0.74 -17.96 0.19
N PHE A 34 0.06 -17.56 -0.89
CA PHE A 34 -0.85 -18.44 -1.61
C PHE A 34 -0.14 -19.67 -2.20
N ILE A 35 1.02 -19.49 -2.83
CA ILE A 35 1.83 -20.58 -3.38
C ILE A 35 2.28 -21.55 -2.26
N GLN A 36 2.76 -21.01 -1.13
CA GLN A 36 3.19 -21.84 0.00
C GLN A 36 2.04 -22.60 0.64
N MET A 37 0.84 -22.00 0.69
CA MET A 37 -0.38 -22.68 1.13
C MET A 37 -0.72 -23.87 0.23
N GLN A 38 -0.61 -23.73 -1.10
CA GLN A 38 -0.82 -24.83 -2.05
C GLN A 38 0.25 -25.92 -1.92
N ARG A 39 1.48 -25.56 -1.53
CA ARG A 39 2.57 -26.50 -1.28
C ARG A 39 2.49 -27.20 0.07
N GLY A 40 1.56 -26.80 0.95
CA GLY A 40 1.44 -27.35 2.29
C GLY A 40 2.57 -26.92 3.24
N VAL A 41 3.24 -25.80 2.96
CA VAL A 41 4.40 -25.32 3.71
C VAL A 41 4.07 -24.03 4.44
N ALA A 42 4.44 -23.94 5.72
CA ALA A 42 4.34 -22.70 6.51
C ALA A 42 5.47 -21.73 6.13
N ILE A 43 5.20 -20.43 6.10
CA ILE A 43 6.16 -19.39 5.70
C ILE A 43 7.18 -19.11 6.82
N PHE A 44 6.67 -18.94 8.03
CA PHE A 44 7.38 -18.55 9.24
C PHE A 44 7.53 -19.71 10.23
N ASN A 45 6.79 -20.81 10.02
CA ASN A 45 6.86 -22.03 10.85
C ASN A 45 6.67 -21.72 12.35
N LEU A 46 5.60 -20.99 12.68
CA LEU A 46 5.32 -20.46 14.02
C LEU A 46 4.76 -21.52 14.99
N GLY A 47 4.89 -22.81 14.67
CA GLY A 47 4.28 -23.91 15.44
C GLY A 47 2.77 -24.06 15.25
N MET A 48 2.18 -23.35 14.28
CA MET A 48 0.76 -23.44 13.92
C MET A 48 0.56 -24.31 12.68
N SER A 49 -0.69 -24.68 12.37
CA SER A 49 -1.01 -25.30 11.08
C SER A 49 -0.60 -24.38 9.93
N TYR A 50 0.07 -24.94 8.92
CA TYR A 50 0.52 -24.21 7.72
C TYR A 50 -0.63 -23.44 7.05
N TYR A 51 -1.85 -24.02 7.09
CA TYR A 51 -3.03 -23.40 6.51
C TYR A 51 -3.43 -22.13 7.28
N ALA A 52 -3.45 -22.20 8.61
CA ALA A 52 -3.81 -21.07 9.46
C ALA A 52 -2.78 -19.93 9.33
N GLU A 53 -1.49 -20.25 9.34
CA GLU A 53 -0.41 -19.26 9.21
C GLU A 53 -0.47 -18.52 7.86
N ASN A 54 -0.55 -19.26 6.75
CA ASN A 54 -0.58 -18.66 5.42
C ASN A 54 -1.89 -17.87 5.19
N MET A 55 -3.01 -18.34 5.75
CA MET A 55 -4.29 -17.63 5.70
C MET A 55 -4.21 -16.28 6.44
N ILE A 56 -3.60 -16.25 7.62
CA ILE A 56 -3.37 -15.00 8.37
C ILE A 56 -2.54 -14.02 7.53
N VAL A 57 -1.44 -14.49 6.94
CA VAL A 57 -0.58 -13.66 6.08
C VAL A 57 -1.34 -13.12 4.88
N LEU A 58 -2.19 -13.93 4.25
CA LEU A 58 -3.04 -13.49 3.14
C LEU A 58 -4.00 -12.39 3.57
N VAL A 59 -4.73 -12.58 4.67
CA VAL A 59 -5.67 -11.59 5.20
C VAL A 59 -4.97 -10.27 5.51
N PHE A 60 -3.84 -10.32 6.20
CA PHE A 60 -3.05 -9.11 6.51
C PHE A 60 -2.51 -8.43 5.26
N SER A 61 -2.13 -9.19 4.24
CA SER A 61 -1.69 -8.64 2.96
C SER A 61 -2.82 -7.88 2.26
N PHE A 62 -4.04 -8.45 2.20
CA PHE A 62 -5.20 -7.77 1.62
C PHE A 62 -5.61 -6.51 2.39
N LEU A 63 -5.64 -6.57 3.72
CA LEU A 63 -5.92 -5.40 4.56
C LEU A 63 -4.89 -4.28 4.34
N SER A 64 -3.62 -4.64 4.19
CA SER A 64 -2.54 -3.69 3.94
C SER A 64 -2.66 -3.06 2.56
N ILE A 65 -2.98 -3.84 1.52
CA ILE A 65 -3.28 -3.33 0.17
C ILE A 65 -4.44 -2.33 0.24
N GLY A 66 -5.54 -2.68 0.91
CA GLY A 66 -6.69 -1.79 1.06
C GLY A 66 -6.33 -0.46 1.73
N LYS A 67 -5.52 -0.49 2.80
CA LYS A 67 -5.03 0.73 3.45
C LYS A 67 -4.14 1.57 2.54
N VAL A 68 -3.24 0.95 1.79
CA VAL A 68 -2.35 1.65 0.85
C VAL A 68 -3.17 2.32 -0.26
N VAL A 69 -4.15 1.61 -0.84
CA VAL A 69 -5.05 2.18 -1.85
C VAL A 69 -5.84 3.36 -1.28
N HIS A 70 -6.42 3.21 -0.09
CA HIS A 70 -7.13 4.30 0.58
C HIS A 70 -6.24 5.52 0.80
N GLU A 71 -4.98 5.32 1.21
CA GLU A 71 -4.03 6.41 1.41
C GLU A 71 -3.67 7.12 0.09
N ILE A 72 -3.50 6.37 -1.00
CA ILE A 72 -3.27 6.94 -2.33
C ILE A 72 -4.47 7.82 -2.75
N TYR A 73 -5.70 7.30 -2.65
CA TYR A 73 -6.92 8.05 -2.96
C TYR A 73 -7.08 9.30 -2.08
N ARG A 74 -6.72 9.21 -0.79
CA ARG A 74 -6.75 10.36 0.13
C ARG A 74 -5.76 11.44 -0.31
N ILE A 75 -4.52 11.08 -0.65
CA ILE A 75 -3.50 12.02 -1.11
C ILE A 75 -3.92 12.69 -2.42
N GLU A 76 -4.55 11.95 -3.32
CA GLU A 76 -5.00 12.45 -4.61
C GLU A 76 -6.22 13.39 -4.48
N SER A 77 -7.21 13.04 -3.65
CA SER A 77 -8.39 13.88 -3.42
C SER A 77 -8.07 15.22 -2.75
N HIS A 78 -7.14 15.26 -1.79
CA HIS A 78 -6.67 16.52 -1.20
C HIS A 78 -6.00 17.43 -2.23
N ALA A 79 -5.28 16.85 -3.20
CA ALA A 79 -4.62 17.60 -4.24
C ALA A 79 -5.60 18.26 -5.23
N GLU A 80 -6.66 17.54 -5.61
CA GLU A 80 -7.72 18.13 -6.43
C GLU A 80 -8.43 19.28 -5.72
N LEU A 81 -8.66 19.15 -4.41
CA LEU A 81 -9.34 20.18 -3.62
C LEU A 81 -8.53 21.48 -3.55
N GLU A 82 -7.22 21.38 -3.30
CA GLU A 82 -6.31 22.54 -3.30
C GLU A 82 -6.30 23.26 -4.66
N GLU A 83 -6.30 22.50 -5.76
CA GLU A 83 -6.30 23.06 -7.11
C GLU A 83 -7.62 23.79 -7.43
N ARG A 84 -8.77 23.23 -7.02
CA ARG A 84 -10.09 23.87 -7.17
C ARG A 84 -10.21 25.14 -6.34
N MET A 85 -9.69 25.16 -5.11
CA MET A 85 -9.71 26.37 -4.26
C MET A 85 -8.84 27.47 -4.84
N LYS A 86 -7.67 27.13 -5.41
CA LYS A 86 -6.78 28.10 -6.05
C LYS A 86 -7.38 28.72 -7.33
N LYS A 87 -8.31 28.03 -8.01
CA LYS A 87 -9.02 28.59 -9.18
C LYS A 87 -10.16 29.55 -8.81
N ARG A 88 -10.60 29.59 -7.55
CA ARG A 88 -11.69 30.47 -7.07
C ARG A 88 -11.22 31.77 -6.41
N ILE A 89 -9.90 31.96 -6.26
CA ILE A 89 -9.26 33.18 -5.76
C ILE A 89 -8.48 33.80 -6.92
#